data_AF-A0A5Y0Z789-F1
#
_entry.id   AF-A0A5Y0Z789-F1
#
_cell.length_a   1.000
_cell.length_b   1.000
_cell.length_c   1.000
_cell.angle_alpha   90.00
_cell.angle_beta   90.00
_cell.angle_gamma   90.00
#
_symmetry.space_group_name_H-M   'P 1'
#
loop_
_entity.id
_entity.type
_entity.pdbx_description
1 polymer ?
#
loop_
_entity_poly.entity_id
_entity_poly.type
_entity_poly.pdbx_seq_one_letter_code
_entity_poly.pdbx_strand_id
1 'polypeptide(L)'
;APLLGMFCFGNLMRESGVVERLSDTVQNGLINIVTIFLGLSVGAKLVADKFLQPQTLGILLLGVIAFGIGTAAGVLMAKLMNLCSKNKINPLIGSAGVSAVPMAARVSNKVGLESDPQNFLLMHAMG
;
A
#
# COMPACT_ATOMS: atom_id res chain seq x y z
N ALA A 1 -19.59 4.32 1.68
CA ALA A 1 -19.40 5.73 2.11
C ALA A 1 -18.32 5.92 3.19
N PRO A 2 -18.26 5.17 4.31
CA PRO A 2 -17.43 5.58 5.46
C PRO A 2 -15.91 5.53 5.22
N LEU A 3 -15.40 4.54 4.48
CA LEU A 3 -13.96 4.40 4.24
C LEU A 3 -13.42 5.45 3.26
N LEU A 4 -13.96 5.47 2.03
CA LEU A 4 -13.56 6.44 1.00
C LEU A 4 -13.86 7.89 1.42
N GLY A 5 -14.95 8.13 2.15
CA GLY A 5 -15.28 9.47 2.65
C GLY A 5 -14.24 10.02 3.62
N MET A 6 -13.84 9.23 4.62
CA MET A 6 -12.80 9.63 5.58
C MET A 6 -11.41 9.75 4.92
N PHE A 7 -11.12 8.89 3.93
CA PHE A 7 -9.91 9.00 3.12
C PHE A 7 -9.87 10.31 2.33
N CYS A 8 -10.94 10.63 1.59
CA CYS A 8 -11.04 11.87 0.81
C CYS A 8 -11.03 13.12 1.71
N PHE A 9 -11.59 13.05 2.92
CA PHE A 9 -11.49 14.16 3.88
C PHE A 9 -10.05 14.41 4.33
N GLY A 10 -9.28 13.36 4.61
CA GLY A 10 -7.85 13.45 4.86
C GLY A 10 -7.09 14.07 3.67
N ASN A 11 -7.39 13.63 2.45
CA ASN A 11 -6.79 14.18 1.24
C ASN A 11 -7.15 15.65 1.03
N LEU A 12 -8.40 16.04 1.27
CA LEU A 12 -8.85 17.42 1.15
C LEU A 12 -8.16 18.33 2.17
N MET A 13 -7.97 17.89 3.41
CA MET A 13 -7.23 18.68 4.41
C MET A 13 -5.78 18.94 3.99
N ARG A 14 -5.15 17.96 3.34
CA ARG A 14 -3.78 18.09 2.82
C ARG A 14 -3.72 19.01 1.59
N GLU A 15 -4.60 18.81 0.62
CA GLU A 15 -4.59 19.55 -0.65
C GLU A 15 -5.19 20.96 -0.55
N SER A 16 -6.06 21.23 0.43
CA SER A 16 -6.75 22.52 0.55
C SER A 16 -5.82 23.66 1.00
N GLY A 17 -4.66 23.38 1.61
CA GLY A 17 -3.63 24.36 1.99
C GLY A 17 -4.02 25.39 3.07
N VAL A 18 -5.31 25.56 3.39
CA VAL A 18 -5.79 26.54 4.38
C VAL A 18 -5.94 25.97 5.79
N VAL A 19 -5.86 24.64 5.93
CA VAL A 19 -6.03 23.92 7.20
C VAL A 19 -4.75 23.19 7.63
N GLU A 20 -3.59 23.82 7.47
CA GLU A 20 -2.27 23.23 7.79
C GLU A 20 -2.23 22.63 9.20
N ARG A 21 -2.69 23.39 10.22
CA ARG A 21 -2.72 22.92 11.61
C ARG A 21 -3.52 21.63 11.78
N LEU A 22 -4.63 21.49 11.07
CA LEU A 22 -5.47 20.28 11.16
C LEU A 22 -4.80 19.13 10.41
N SER A 23 -4.30 19.37 9.20
CA SER A 23 -3.57 18.37 8.41
C SER A 23 -2.38 17.80 9.20
N ASP A 24 -1.56 18.67 9.80
CA ASP A 24 -0.40 18.28 10.62
C ASP A 24 -0.78 17.53 11.89
N THR A 25 -1.86 17.96 12.55
CA THR A 25 -2.36 17.26 13.74
C THR A 25 -2.88 15.87 13.37
N VAL A 26 -3.56 15.73 12.23
CA VAL A 26 -4.09 14.45 11.77
C VAL A 26 -2.96 13.49 11.41
N GLN A 27 -1.99 13.89 10.57
CA GLN A 27 -0.92 13.00 10.11
C GLN A 27 0.10 12.61 11.19
N ASN A 28 0.28 13.45 12.21
CA ASN A 28 1.23 13.20 13.30
C ASN A 28 0.52 12.83 14.61
N GLY A 29 -0.03 13.83 15.31
CA GLY A 29 -0.51 13.67 16.68
C GLY A 29 -1.67 12.67 16.82
N LEU A 30 -2.70 12.84 15.99
CA LEU A 30 -3.91 12.02 16.06
C LEU A 30 -3.64 10.58 15.63
N ILE A 31 -2.96 10.37 14.49
CA ILE A 31 -2.61 9.03 14.02
C ILE A 31 -1.76 8.29 15.05
N ASN A 32 -0.78 8.93 15.68
CA ASN A 32 0.05 8.27 16.70
C ASN A 32 -0.78 7.80 17.91
N ILE A 33 -1.72 8.61 18.39
CA ILE A 33 -2.60 8.25 19.52
C ILE A 33 -3.53 7.10 19.13
N VAL A 34 -4.24 7.23 18.00
CA VAL A 34 -5.21 6.22 17.55
C VAL A 34 -4.52 4.91 17.20
N THR A 35 -3.31 4.95 16.65
CA THR A 35 -2.51 3.75 16.33
C THR A 35 -2.15 2.97 17.59
N ILE A 36 -1.82 3.63 18.69
CA ILE A 36 -1.57 2.97 19.98
C ILE A 36 -2.85 2.24 20.44
N PHE A 37 -3.98 2.94 20.49
CA PHE A 37 -5.25 2.32 20.91
C PHE A 37 -5.70 1.19 19.99
N LEU A 38 -5.53 1.33 18.68
CA LEU A 38 -5.82 0.29 17.70
C LEU A 38 -4.90 -0.92 17.91
N GLY A 39 -3.60 -0.69 18.13
CA GLY A 39 -2.62 -1.74 18.41
C GLY A 39 -2.97 -2.53 19.67
N LEU A 40 -3.34 -1.86 20.76
CA LEU A 40 -3.82 -2.52 21.97
C LEU A 40 -5.13 -3.28 21.72
N SER A 41 -6.07 -2.70 20.97
CA SER A 41 -7.37 -3.33 20.69
C SER A 41 -7.25 -4.59 19.83
N VAL A 42 -6.36 -4.56 18.83
CA VAL A 42 -6.03 -5.73 17.99
C VAL A 42 -5.25 -6.76 18.80
N GLY A 43 -4.25 -6.31 19.60
CA GLY A 43 -3.48 -7.17 20.49
C GLY A 43 -4.34 -7.88 21.54
N ALA A 44 -5.38 -7.22 22.05
CA ALA A 44 -6.34 -7.82 22.97
C ALA A 44 -7.13 -8.99 22.37
N LYS A 45 -7.18 -9.12 21.03
CA LYS A 45 -7.78 -10.27 20.34
C LYS A 45 -6.81 -11.43 20.12
N LEU A 46 -5.52 -11.26 20.39
CA LEU A 46 -4.49 -12.30 20.30
C LEU A 46 -4.46 -13.22 21.54
N VAL A 47 -5.63 -13.65 22.02
CA VAL A 47 -5.73 -14.65 23.09
C VAL A 47 -5.40 -16.03 22.51
N ALA A 48 -4.73 -16.89 23.30
CA ALA A 48 -4.26 -18.21 22.88
C ALA A 48 -5.34 -19.02 22.13
N ASP A 49 -6.57 -19.03 22.63
CA ASP A 49 -7.69 -19.79 22.04
C ASP A 49 -8.18 -19.25 20.69
N LYS A 50 -7.84 -17.99 20.35
CA LYS A 50 -8.15 -17.35 19.07
C LYS A 50 -6.98 -17.39 18.11
N PHE A 51 -5.74 -17.41 18.62
CA PHE A 51 -4.54 -17.42 17.80
C PHE A 51 -4.04 -18.84 17.46
N LEU A 52 -4.09 -19.78 18.41
CA LEU A 52 -3.66 -21.18 18.23
C LEU A 52 -4.79 -22.05 17.67
N GLN A 53 -5.35 -21.59 16.55
CA GLN A 53 -6.39 -22.30 15.81
C GLN A 53 -5.84 -22.76 14.46
N PRO A 54 -6.19 -23.96 13.96
CA PRO A 54 -5.73 -24.40 12.62
C PRO A 54 -6.15 -23.42 11.50
N GLN A 55 -7.20 -22.63 11.73
CA GLN A 55 -7.64 -21.56 10.85
C GLN A 55 -6.60 -20.44 10.70
N THR A 56 -5.83 -20.09 11.75
CA THR A 56 -4.83 -19.01 11.67
C THR A 56 -3.65 -19.39 10.79
N LEU A 57 -3.25 -20.66 10.80
CA LEU A 57 -2.26 -21.18 9.87
C LEU A 57 -2.72 -21.04 8.42
N GLY A 58 -4.01 -21.29 8.15
CA GLY A 58 -4.62 -21.06 6.84
C GLY A 58 -4.56 -19.59 6.40
N ILE A 59 -4.85 -18.65 7.31
CA ILE A 59 -4.77 -17.20 7.03
C ILE A 59 -3.33 -16.79 6.69
N LEU A 60 -2.33 -17.28 7.43
CA LEU A 60 -0.92 -16.97 7.19
C LEU A 60 -0.45 -17.47 5.82
N LEU A 61 -0.78 -18.72 5.46
CA LEU A 61 -0.41 -19.31 4.18
C LEU A 61 -1.12 -18.62 3.00
N LEU A 62 -2.42 -18.39 3.13
CA LEU A 62 -3.21 -17.68 2.11
C LEU A 62 -2.73 -16.23 1.93
N GLY A 63 -2.25 -15.57 2.99
CA GLY A 63 -1.70 -14.22 2.92
C GLY A 63 -0.49 -14.13 1.98
N VAL A 64 0.44 -15.09 2.07
CA VAL A 64 1.62 -15.13 1.19
C VAL A 64 1.21 -15.35 -0.27
N ILE A 65 0.30 -16.29 -0.49
CA ILE A 65 -0.21 -16.60 -1.84
C ILE A 65 -0.98 -15.40 -2.41
N ALA A 66 -1.76 -14.69 -1.59
CA ALA A 66 -2.51 -13.51 -2.00
C ALA A 66 -1.59 -12.39 -2.48
N PHE A 67 -0.47 -12.13 -1.79
CA PHE A 67 0.54 -11.17 -2.27
C PHE A 67 1.21 -11.63 -3.57
N GLY A 68 1.50 -12.93 -3.70
CA GLY A 68 2.04 -13.50 -4.93
C GLY A 68 1.11 -13.34 -6.15
N ILE A 69 -0.18 -13.63 -5.98
CA ILE A 69 -1.18 -13.48 -7.04
C ILE A 69 -1.42 -11.99 -7.34
N GLY A 70 -1.48 -11.13 -6.32
CA GLY A 70 -1.68 -9.69 -6.50
C GLY A 70 -0.55 -9.03 -7.29
N THR A 71 0.71 -9.33 -6.95
CA THR A 71 1.87 -8.85 -7.71
C THR A 71 1.88 -9.38 -9.14
N ALA A 72 1.62 -10.68 -9.34
CA ALA A 72 1.56 -11.30 -10.66
C ALA A 72 0.46 -10.70 -11.54
N ALA A 73 -0.73 -10.49 -10.98
CA ALA A 73 -1.85 -9.86 -11.67
C ALA A 73 -1.53 -8.40 -12.03
N GLY A 74 -0.89 -7.65 -11.14
CA GLY A 74 -0.46 -6.27 -11.39
C GLY A 74 0.52 -6.16 -12.55
N VAL A 75 1.55 -7.01 -12.61
CA VAL A 75 2.50 -7.01 -13.73
C VAL A 75 1.87 -7.49 -15.04
N LEU A 76 0.95 -8.45 -14.99
CA LEU A 76 0.20 -8.90 -16.17
C LEU A 76 -0.70 -7.79 -16.70
N MET A 77 -1.38 -7.05 -15.82
CA MET A 77 -2.20 -5.91 -16.22
C MET A 77 -1.34 -4.81 -16.86
N ALA A 78 -0.17 -4.50 -16.31
CA ALA A 78 0.76 -3.56 -16.94
C ALA A 78 1.20 -4.02 -18.35
N LYS A 79 1.43 -5.33 -18.55
CA LYS A 79 1.71 -5.89 -19.87
C LYS A 79 0.51 -5.79 -20.83
N LEU A 80 -0.71 -6.00 -20.33
CA LEU A 80 -1.93 -5.84 -21.14
C LEU A 80 -2.13 -4.39 -21.56
N MET A 81 -1.90 -3.43 -20.66
CA MET A 81 -1.99 -2.00 -20.97
C MET A 81 -0.99 -1.58 -22.05
N ASN A 82 0.16 -2.26 -22.15
CA ASN A 82 1.16 -2.02 -23.21
C ASN A 82 0.70 -2.40 -24.62
N LEU A 83 -0.37 -3.18 -24.76
CA LEU A 83 -0.93 -3.53 -26.07
C LEU A 83 -1.83 -2.42 -26.64
N CYS A 84 -2.45 -1.62 -25.77
CA CYS A 84 -3.43 -0.60 -26.16
C CYS A 84 -2.92 0.85 -25.99
N SER A 85 -1.79 1.05 -25.31
CA SER A 85 -1.28 2.38 -24.97
C SER A 85 -0.17 2.85 -25.92
N LYS A 86 -0.20 4.13 -26.28
CA LYS A 86 0.87 4.76 -27.08
C LYS A 86 2.20 4.84 -26.32
N ASN A 87 2.12 5.16 -25.03
CA ASN A 87 3.24 5.14 -24.10
C ASN A 87 3.23 3.82 -23.34
N LYS A 88 4.23 2.96 -23.57
CA LYS A 88 4.34 1.67 -22.89
C LYS A 88 4.72 1.89 -21.43
N ILE A 89 3.93 1.32 -20.53
CA ILE A 89 4.12 1.29 -19.09
C ILE A 89 5.19 0.24 -18.75
N ASN A 90 6.13 0.60 -17.89
CA ASN A 90 7.11 -0.37 -17.39
C ASN A 90 6.39 -1.42 -16.51
N PRO A 91 6.45 -2.74 -16.84
CA PRO A 91 5.80 -3.78 -16.05
C PRO A 91 6.20 -3.80 -14.57
N LEU A 92 7.38 -3.28 -14.22
CA LEU A 92 7.84 -3.14 -12.82
C LEU A 92 6.93 -2.21 -11.99
N ILE A 93 6.20 -1.30 -12.63
CA ILE A 93 5.20 -0.43 -11.97
C ILE A 93 3.97 -1.26 -11.59
N GLY A 94 3.64 -2.30 -12.37
CA GLY A 94 2.50 -3.18 -12.09
C GLY A 94 2.59 -3.87 -10.73
N SER A 95 3.79 -4.28 -10.30
CA SER A 95 3.98 -4.86 -8.97
C SER A 95 3.90 -3.84 -7.83
N ALA A 96 4.09 -2.54 -8.11
CA ALA A 96 3.95 -1.47 -7.13
C ALA A 96 2.48 -1.19 -6.75
N GLY A 97 1.52 -1.76 -7.50
CA GLY A 97 0.09 -1.63 -7.21
C GLY A 97 -0.38 -2.34 -5.92
N VAL A 98 0.46 -3.20 -5.33
CA VAL A 98 0.20 -3.71 -3.97
C VAL A 98 0.36 -2.55 -2.99
N SER A 99 -0.72 -2.21 -2.27
CA SER A 99 -0.86 -0.98 -1.47
C SER A 99 0.03 -0.86 -0.21
N ALA A 100 1.24 -1.43 -0.23
CA ALA A 100 2.26 -1.27 0.80
C ALA A 100 3.04 0.04 0.58
N VAL A 101 2.36 1.18 0.73
CA VAL A 101 2.97 2.51 0.57
C VAL A 101 3.94 2.84 1.72
N PRO A 102 5.08 3.51 1.47
CA PRO A 102 5.74 3.78 0.18
C PRO A 102 6.67 2.63 -0.26
N MET A 103 6.73 1.53 0.49
CA MET A 103 7.77 0.49 0.32
C MET A 103 7.61 -0.32 -0.97
N ALA A 104 6.39 -0.57 -1.45
CA ALA A 104 6.15 -1.26 -2.72
C ALA A 104 6.80 -0.52 -3.90
N ALA A 105 6.61 0.79 -3.99
CA ALA A 105 7.26 1.63 -5.00
C ALA A 105 8.79 1.64 -4.85
N ARG A 106 9.31 1.61 -3.62
CA ARG A 106 10.77 1.52 -3.36
C ARG A 106 11.36 0.19 -3.83
N VAL A 107 10.66 -0.93 -3.61
CA VAL A 107 11.11 -2.25 -4.08
C VAL A 107 11.10 -2.30 -5.61
N SER A 108 10.04 -1.82 -6.25
CA SER A 108 10.00 -1.71 -7.72
C SER A 108 11.11 -0.80 -8.26
N ASN A 109 11.43 0.31 -7.58
CA ASN A 109 12.54 1.19 -7.95
C ASN A 109 13.90 0.51 -7.81
N LYS A 110 14.11 -0.28 -6.75
CA LYS A 110 15.34 -1.05 -6.57
C LYS A 110 15.57 -2.03 -7.73
N VAL A 111 14.54 -2.80 -8.10
CA VAL A 111 14.62 -3.75 -9.23
C VAL A 111 14.78 -3.03 -10.58
N GLY A 112 14.19 -1.83 -10.71
CA GLY A 112 14.41 -0.98 -11.89
C GLY A 112 15.86 -0.51 -12.03
N LEU A 113 16.47 -0.08 -10.91
CA LEU A 113 17.87 0.34 -10.87
C LEU A 113 18.85 -0.83 -11.07
N GLU A 114 18.47 -2.05 -10.67
CA GLU A 114 19.23 -3.27 -10.98
C GLU A 114 19.25 -3.55 -12.49
N SER A 115 18.21 -3.15 -13.22
CA SER A 115 18.13 -3.33 -14.68
C SER A 115 18.81 -2.19 -15.44
N ASP A 116 18.68 -0.95 -14.95
CA ASP A 116 19.31 0.24 -15.52
C ASP A 116 19.57 1.28 -14.41
N PRO A 117 20.83 1.64 -14.11
CA PRO A 117 21.18 2.62 -13.07
C PRO A 117 20.63 4.03 -13.28
N GLN A 118 20.18 4.37 -14.50
CA GLN A 118 19.56 5.68 -14.80
C GLN A 118 18.03 5.63 -14.79
N ASN A 119 17.43 4.45 -14.62
CA ASN A 119 15.99 4.26 -14.63
C ASN A 119 15.40 4.41 -13.22
N PHE A 120 15.01 5.64 -12.88
CA PHE A 120 14.38 5.98 -11.60
C PHE A 120 12.86 5.84 -11.69
N LEU A 121 12.30 4.82 -11.02
CA LEU A 121 10.87 4.54 -11.01
C LEU A 121 10.14 5.09 -9.78
N LEU A 122 10.83 5.49 -8.71
CA LEU A 122 10.17 5.82 -7.44
C LEU A 122 9.07 6.89 -7.58
N MET A 123 9.35 7.97 -8.30
CA MET A 123 8.39 9.06 -8.53
C MET A 123 7.22 8.64 -9.42
N HIS A 124 7.46 7.73 -10.37
CA HIS A 124 6.45 7.30 -11.34
C HIS A 124 5.61 6.11 -10.84
N ALA A 125 6.17 5.30 -9.94
CA ALA A 125 5.53 4.10 -9.38
C ALA A 125 4.69 4.37 -8.12
N MET A 126 4.66 5.62 -7.63
CA MET A 126 3.81 6.00 -6.49
C MET A 126 2.33 6.22 -6.84
N GLY A 127 1.99 6.15 -8.14
CA GLY A 127 0.62 6.30 -8.64
C GLY A 127 0.22 7.75 -8.87
#